data_AF-A0A5A7RSQ7-F1
#
_entry.id   AF-A0A5A7RSQ7-F1
#
_cell.length_a   1.000
_cell.length_b   1.000
_cell.length_c   1.000
_cell.angle_alpha   90.00
_cell.angle_beta   90.00
_cell.angle_gamma   90.00
#
_symmetry.space_group_name_H-M   'P 1'
#
loop_
_entity.id
_entity.type
_entity.pdbx_description
1 polymer ?
#
loop_
_entity_poly.entity_id
_entity_poly.type
_entity_poly.pdbx_seq_one_letter_code
_entity_poly.pdbx_strand_id
1 'polypeptide(L)' 'MNMKEIKEIKISVGLVLSILAILAGIIYYIAWGIHYHVWADIGIYSVTAFLVALGILGSMASILKSS' A
#
# COMPACT_ATOMS: atom_id res chain seq x y z
N MET A 1 -6.02 14.24 33.84
CA MET A 1 -5.12 13.54 32.88
C MET A 1 -6.00 13.07 31.73
N ASN A 2 -5.97 13.76 30.59
CA ASN A 2 -6.90 13.51 29.48
C ASN A 2 -6.40 12.31 28.67
N MET A 3 -7.12 11.20 28.74
CA MET A 3 -6.79 9.95 28.06
C MET A 3 -6.99 10.19 26.56
N LYS A 4 -5.90 10.19 25.78
CA LYS A 4 -5.94 10.37 24.33
C LYS A 4 -7.00 9.44 23.73
N GLU A 5 -7.96 10.00 23.00
CA GLU A 5 -8.88 9.24 22.18
C GLU A 5 -8.07 8.35 21.23
N ILE A 6 -8.05 7.05 21.50
CA ILE A 6 -7.55 6.07 20.53
C ILE A 6 -8.64 6.00 19.47
N LYS A 7 -8.42 6.69 18.36
CA LYS A 7 -9.33 6.63 17.21
C LYS A 7 -9.34 5.19 16.70
N GLU A 8 -10.42 4.46 16.95
CA GLU A 8 -10.55 3.09 16.48
C GLU A 8 -10.56 3.07 14.95
N ILE A 9 -9.53 2.48 14.35
CA ILE A 9 -9.48 2.29 12.91
C ILE A 9 -10.42 1.14 12.56
N LYS A 10 -11.58 1.48 12.00
CA LYS A 10 -12.52 0.47 11.48
C LYS A 10 -11.90 -0.16 10.23
N ILE A 11 -11.53 -1.45 10.32
CA ILE A 11 -11.01 -2.20 9.18
C ILE A 11 -12.13 -2.33 8.14
N SER A 12 -12.02 -1.56 7.06
CA SER A 12 -12.92 -1.62 5.92
C SER A 12 -12.34 -2.52 4.83
N VAL A 13 -13.20 -3.08 3.98
CA VAL A 13 -12.76 -3.83 2.79
C VAL A 13 -11.82 -2.98 1.91
N GLY A 14 -12.11 -1.68 1.79
CA GLY A 14 -11.27 -0.75 1.04
C GLY A 14 -9.87 -0.61 1.64
N LEU A 15 -9.76 -0.56 2.97
CA LEU A 15 -8.47 -0.50 3.66
C LEU A 15 -7.67 -1.79 3.45
N VAL A 16 -8.32 -2.95 3.55
CA VAL A 16 -7.68 -4.25 3.31
C VAL A 16 -7.16 -4.35 1.88
N LEU A 17 -7.99 -4.02 0.87
CA LEU A 17 -7.57 -4.03 -0.52
C LEU A 17 -6.41 -3.06 -0.79
N SER A 18 -6.42 -1.91 -0.12
CA SER A 18 -5.36 -0.90 -0.25
C SER A 18 -4.02 -1.43 0.30
N ILE A 19 -4.04 -2.07 1.47
CA ILE A 19 -2.86 -2.71 2.06
C ILE A 19 -2.36 -3.85 1.15
N LEU A 20 -3.25 -4.67 0.62
CA LEU A 20 -2.90 -5.74 -0.32
C LEU A 20 -2.25 -5.19 -1.59
N ALA A 21 -2.71 -4.06 -2.12
CA ALA A 21 -2.10 -3.41 -3.29
C ALA A 21 -0.65 -2.95 -2.99
N ILE A 22 -0.40 -2.36 -1.82
CA ILE A 22 0.96 -1.98 -1.40
C ILE A 22 1.85 -3.23 -1.31
N LEU A 23 1.38 -4.27 -0.63
CA LEU A 23 2.11 -5.53 -0.48
C LEU A 23 2.39 -6.18 -1.84
N ALA A 24 1.41 -6.19 -2.74
CA ALA A 24 1.59 -6.72 -4.09
C ALA A 24 2.69 -5.95 -4.85
N GLY A 25 2.73 -4.61 -4.75
CA GLY A 25 3.78 -3.80 -5.38
C GLY A 25 5.18 -4.10 -4.85
N ILE A 26 5.31 -4.28 -3.52
CA ILE A 26 6.58 -4.62 -2.86
C ILE A 26 7.02 -6.04 -3.23
N ILE A 27 6.12 -7.01 -3.15
CA ILE A 27 6.41 -8.41 -3.49
C ILE A 27 6.81 -8.51 -4.96
N TYR A 28 6.10 -7.82 -5.86
CA TYR A 28 6.44 -7.77 -7.28
C TYR A 28 7.87 -7.26 -7.51
N TYR A 29 8.24 -6.14 -6.86
CA TYR A 29 9.59 -5.56 -6.98
C TYR A 29 10.68 -6.55 -6.53
N ILE A 30 10.49 -7.15 -5.35
CA ILE A 30 11.46 -8.09 -4.76
C ILE A 30 11.55 -9.36 -5.61
N ALA A 31 10.41 -9.93 -6.00
CA ALA A 31 10.36 -11.14 -6.83
C ALA A 31 11.06 -10.91 -8.18
N TRP A 32 10.86 -9.75 -8.80
CA TRP A 32 11.53 -9.40 -10.04
C TRP A 32 13.05 -9.28 -9.86
N GLY A 33 13.49 -8.54 -8.82
CA GLY A 33 14.90 -8.34 -8.53
C GLY A 33 15.64 -9.66 -8.24
N ILE A 34 14.97 -10.61 -7.60
CA ILE A 34 15.52 -11.95 -7.35
C ILE A 34 15.54 -12.79 -8.63
N HIS A 35 14.45 -12.81 -9.40
CA HIS A 35 14.30 -13.71 -10.54
C HIS A 35 15.14 -13.28 -11.75
N TYR A 36 15.17 -11.99 -12.04
CA TYR A 36 15.84 -11.46 -13.22
C TYR A 36 17.18 -10.77 -12.90
N HIS A 37 17.54 -10.61 -11.61
CA HIS A 37 18.72 -9.86 -11.16
C HIS A 37 18.75 -8.38 -11.61
N VAL A 38 17.61 -7.85 -12.05
CA VAL A 38 17.45 -6.45 -12.47
C VAL A 38 16.66 -5.70 -11.41
N TRP A 39 17.30 -4.70 -10.81
CA TRP A 39 16.71 -3.85 -9.78
C TRP A 39 16.36 -2.46 -10.30
N ALA A 40 17.14 -1.96 -11.26
CA ALA A 40 17.01 -0.62 -11.82
C ALA A 40 16.45 -0.64 -13.24
N ASP A 41 15.14 -0.85 -13.34
CA ASP A 41 14.40 -0.83 -14.60
C ASP A 41 13.12 -0.01 -14.47
N ILE A 42 12.89 0.85 -15.47
CA ILE A 42 11.78 1.79 -15.47
C ILE A 42 10.43 1.07 -15.49
N GLY A 43 10.33 -0.09 -16.14
CA GLY A 43 9.11 -0.89 -16.19
C GLY A 43 8.74 -1.43 -14.81
N ILE A 44 9.71 -1.97 -14.08
CA ILE A 44 9.48 -2.48 -12.71
C ILE A 44 9.05 -1.33 -11.80
N TYR A 45 9.78 -0.21 -11.84
CA TYR A 45 9.48 0.97 -11.02
C TYR A 45 8.10 1.53 -11.32
N SER A 46 7.68 1.56 -12.59
CA SER A 46 6.36 2.06 -12.98
C SER A 46 5.24 1.23 -12.36
N VAL A 47 5.34 -0.10 -12.44
CA VAL A 47 4.32 -1.01 -11.88
C VAL A 47 4.30 -0.95 -10.35
N THR A 48 5.47 -1.01 -9.71
CA THR A 48 5.58 -0.91 -8.25
C THR A 48 5.07 0.43 -7.73
N ALA A 49 5.49 1.54 -8.33
CA ALA A 49 5.05 2.87 -7.93
C ALA A 49 3.55 3.05 -8.10
N PHE A 50 2.96 2.54 -9.20
CA PHE A 50 1.52 2.59 -9.43
C PHE A 50 0.74 1.83 -8.35
N LEU A 51 1.14 0.58 -8.05
CA LEU A 51 0.48 -0.23 -7.02
C LEU A 51 0.60 0.37 -5.62
N VAL A 52 1.79 0.86 -5.27
CA VAL A 52 2.04 1.52 -3.98
C VAL A 52 1.24 2.82 -3.88
N ALA A 53 1.23 3.65 -4.93
CA ALA A 53 0.48 4.90 -4.95
C ALA A 53 -1.04 4.66 -4.81
N LEU A 54 -1.59 3.68 -5.55
CA LEU A 54 -2.99 3.29 -5.40
C LEU A 54 -3.31 2.81 -3.99
N GLY A 55 -2.44 1.99 -3.40
CA GLY A 55 -2.61 1.50 -2.04
C GLY A 55 -2.53 2.61 -0.99
N ILE A 56 -1.64 3.59 -1.16
CA ILE A 56 -1.56 4.76 -0.27
C ILE A 56 -2.84 5.60 -0.39
N LEU A 57 -3.23 5.97 -1.61
CA LEU A 57 -4.42 6.79 -1.86
C LEU A 57 -5.70 6.08 -1.39
N GLY A 58 -5.84 4.79 -1.64
CA GLY A 58 -6.97 3.99 -1.17
C GLY A 58 -7.03 3.89 0.35
N SER A 59 -5.87 3.75 1.01
CA SER A 59 -5.78 3.76 2.47
C SER A 59 -6.20 5.11 3.04
N MET A 60 -5.71 6.22 2.47
CA MET A 60 -6.10 7.58 2.85
C MET A 60 -7.60 7.79 2.68
N ALA A 61 -8.17 7.43 1.53
CA ALA A 61 -9.60 7.54 1.27
C ALA A 61 -10.45 6.71 2.25
N SER A 62 -10.01 5.49 2.57
CA SER A 62 -10.71 4.64 3.53
C SER A 62 -10.66 5.21 4.95
N ILE A 63 -9.53 5.79 5.37
CA ILE A 63 -9.38 6.39 6.69
C ILE A 63 -10.25 7.65 6.79
N LEU A 64 -10.25 8.49 5.75
CA LEU A 64 -11.09 9.70 5.69
C LEU A 64 -12.58 9.37 5.74
N LYS A 65 -13.03 8.32 5.04
CA LYS A 65 -14.43 7.87 5.08
C LYS A 65 -14.85 7.30 6.46
N SER A 66 -13.90 6.81 7.24
CA SER A 66 -14.14 6.24 8.57
C SER A 66 -14.02 7.27 9.70
N SER A 67 -13.68 8.52 9.39
CA SER A 67 -13.62 9.65 10.33
C SER A 67 -14.94 10.42 10.34
#